data_AF-A0A964RW37-F1
#
_entry.id   AF-A0A964RW37-F1
#
_cell.length_a   1.000
_cell.length_b   1.000
_cell.length_c   1.000
_cell.angle_alpha   90.00
_cell.angle_beta   90.00
_cell.angle_gamma   90.00
#
_symmetry.space_group_name_H-M   'P 1'
#
loop_
_entity.id
_entity.type
_entity.pdbx_description
1 polymer ?
#
loop_
_entity_poly.entity_id
_entity_poly.type
_entity_poly.pdbx_seq_one_letter_code
_entity_poly.pdbx_strand_id
1 'polypeptide(L)'
;MGKKISELTLKELEQKKKKITGAYIGLGIVMAVACPALIYFAIIQKNYALMVVATGSFISLTPGLTLITQIKKEIKARKTEQH
;
A
#
# COMPACT_ATOMS: atom_id res chain seq x y z
N MET A 1 6.85 -14.76 -12.30
CA MET A 1 8.02 -15.18 -11.49
C MET A 1 8.13 -14.28 -10.27
N GLY A 2 7.48 -14.64 -9.16
CA GLY A 2 7.62 -13.93 -7.89
C GLY A 2 8.59 -14.68 -7.01
N LYS A 3 9.81 -14.16 -6.81
CA LYS A 3 10.72 -14.67 -5.78
C LYS A 3 9.98 -14.69 -4.45
N LYS A 4 9.97 -15.84 -3.76
CA LYS A 4 9.32 -15.95 -2.44
C LYS A 4 9.98 -14.94 -1.51
N ILE A 5 9.19 -14.33 -0.64
CA ILE A 5 9.69 -13.39 0.38
C ILE A 5 10.75 -14.09 1.26
N SER A 6 10.70 -15.42 1.34
CA SER A 6 11.69 -16.27 2.01
C SER A 6 13.07 -16.32 1.34
N GLU A 7 13.22 -15.92 0.08
CA GLU A 7 14.50 -15.87 -0.63
C GLU A 7 15.21 -14.50 -0.51
N LEU A 8 14.52 -13.49 0.03
CA LEU A 8 15.12 -12.18 0.26
C LEU A 8 15.87 -12.16 1.60
N THR A 9 17.08 -11.59 1.57
CA THR A 9 17.85 -11.30 2.78
C THR A 9 17.11 -10.32 3.69
N LEU A 10 17.30 -10.41 5.01
CA LEU A 10 16.67 -9.53 6.01
C LEU A 10 16.77 -8.04 5.66
N LYS A 11 17.94 -7.59 5.14
CA LYS A 11 18.15 -6.22 4.67
C LYS A 11 17.21 -5.81 3.53
N GLU A 12 16.98 -6.71 2.57
CA GLU A 12 16.08 -6.45 1.44
C GLU A 12 14.61 -6.47 1.86
N LEU A 13 14.24 -7.33 2.82
CA LEU A 13 12.90 -7.32 3.44
C LEU A 13 12.61 -6.00 4.16
N GLU A 14 13.57 -5.49 4.93
CA GLU A 14 13.44 -4.20 5.62
C GLU A 14 13.38 -3.02 4.65
N GLN A 15 14.21 -3.01 3.60
CA GLN A 15 14.13 -1.99 2.55
C GLN A 15 12.80 -2.01 1.82
N LYS A 16 12.28 -3.20 1.44
CA LYS A 16 10.95 -3.31 0.82
C LYS A 16 9.86 -2.80 1.73
N LYS A 17 9.88 -3.16 3.02
CA LYS A 17 8.92 -2.66 4.01
C LYS A 17 8.95 -1.13 4.07
N LYS A 18 10.14 -0.51 4.19
CA LYS A 18 10.28 0.95 4.23
C LYS A 18 9.79 1.62 2.94
N LYS A 19 10.09 1.02 1.78
CA LYS A 19 9.67 1.52 0.47
C LYS A 19 8.15 1.47 0.31
N ILE A 20 7.51 0.37 0.70
CA ILE A 20 6.05 0.23 0.64
C ILE A 20 5.38 1.16 1.65
N THR A 21 5.88 1.24 2.89
CA THR A 21 5.34 2.17 3.89
C THR A 21 5.46 3.63 3.43
N GLY A 22 6.59 4.02 2.85
CA GLY A 22 6.76 5.35 2.26
C GLY A 22 5.78 5.63 1.13
N ALA A 23 5.55 4.63 0.25
CA ALA A 23 4.54 4.74 -0.80
C ALA A 23 3.12 4.90 -0.23
N TYR A 24 2.75 4.16 0.82
CA TYR A 24 1.45 4.31 1.50
C TYR A 24 1.27 5.67 2.16
N ILE A 25 2.33 6.21 2.78
CA ILE A 25 2.29 7.56 3.37
C ILE A 25 2.08 8.61 2.27
N GLY A 26 2.82 8.50 1.16
CA GLY A 26 2.64 9.37 0.01
C GLY A 26 1.23 9.26 -0.58
N LEU A 27 0.71 8.04 -0.71
CA LEU A 27 -0.64 7.78 -1.20
C LEU A 27 -1.69 8.37 -0.25
N GLY A 28 -1.49 8.27 1.07
CA GLY A 28 -2.37 8.88 2.07
C GLY A 28 -2.43 10.42 1.96
N ILE A 29 -1.28 11.07 1.74
CA ILE A 29 -1.23 12.53 1.52
C ILE A 29 -1.96 12.92 0.23
N VAL A 30 -1.71 12.19 -0.87
CA VAL A 30 -2.41 12.41 -2.14
C VAL A 30 -3.91 12.24 -1.96
N MET A 31 -4.35 11.24 -1.19
CA MET A 31 -5.77 11.00 -0.95
C MET A 31 -6.42 12.10 -0.09
N ALA A 32 -5.69 12.66 0.88
CA ALA A 32 -6.16 13.77 1.69
C ALA A 32 -6.39 15.06 0.88
N VAL A 33 -5.58 15.30 -0.17
CA VAL A 33 -5.74 16.46 -1.07
C VAL A 33 -6.72 16.15 -2.21
N ALA A 34 -6.73 14.91 -2.72
CA ALA A 34 -7.61 14.50 -3.80
C ALA A 34 -9.09 14.44 -3.36
N CYS A 35 -9.39 14.00 -2.13
CA CYS A 35 -10.76 13.94 -1.62
C CYS A 35 -11.53 15.29 -1.74
N PRO A 36 -11.02 16.43 -1.22
CA PRO A 36 -11.73 17.69 -1.35
C PRO A 36 -11.83 18.18 -2.80
N ALA A 37 -10.79 17.93 -3.62
CA ALA A 37 -10.84 18.24 -5.05
C ALA A 37 -11.93 17.43 -5.78
N LEU A 38 -12.04 16.14 -5.50
CA LEU A 38 -13.05 15.25 -6.07
C LEU A 38 -14.46 15.61 -5.61
N ILE A 39 -14.66 15.99 -4.35
CA ILE A 39 -15.95 16.45 -3.83
C ILE A 39 -16.36 17.75 -4.54
N TYR A 40 -15.45 18.71 -4.66
CA TYR A 40 -15.70 19.96 -5.36
C TYR A 40 -16.07 19.72 -6.83
N PHE A 41 -15.32 18.86 -7.52
CA PHE A 41 -15.58 18.51 -8.91
C PHE A 41 -16.88 17.72 -9.09
N ALA A 42 -17.22 16.81 -8.17
CA ALA A 42 -18.45 16.03 -8.21
C ALA A 42 -19.70 16.91 -8.06
N ILE A 43 -19.65 17.94 -7.21
CA ILE A 43 -20.74 18.91 -7.04
C ILE A 43 -20.93 19.73 -8.32
N ILE A 44 -19.84 20.18 -8.94
CA ILE A 44 -19.89 21.04 -10.13
C ILE A 44 -20.26 20.26 -11.40
N GLN A 45 -19.66 19.08 -11.62
CA GLN A 45 -19.83 18.32 -12.86
C GLN A 45 -20.98 17.30 -12.81
N LYS A 46 -21.59 17.04 -11.65
CA LYS A 46 -22.58 15.95 -11.44
C LYS A 46 -22.12 14.58 -11.99
N ASN A 47 -20.80 14.38 -12.12
CA ASN A 47 -20.24 13.24 -12.82
C ASN A 47 -19.77 12.16 -11.83
N TYR A 48 -20.60 11.12 -11.67
CA TYR A 48 -20.38 9.98 -10.78
C TYR A 48 -19.22 9.06 -11.21
N ALA A 49 -18.60 9.28 -12.37
CA ALA A 49 -17.45 8.49 -12.82
C ALA A 49 -16.24 8.59 -11.86
N LEU A 50 -16.07 9.74 -11.20
CA LEU A 50 -14.99 9.96 -10.23
C LEU A 50 -15.15 9.09 -8.96
N MET A 51 -16.39 8.71 -8.62
CA MET A 51 -16.68 7.79 -7.50
C MET A 51 -16.23 6.35 -7.78
N VAL A 52 -16.35 5.91 -9.05
CA VAL A 52 -15.94 4.56 -9.47
C VAL A 52 -14.41 4.43 -9.48
N VAL A 53 -13.70 5.48 -9.90
CA VAL A 53 -12.23 5.51 -9.86
C VAL A 53 -11.73 5.45 -8.41
N ALA A 54 -12.40 6.13 -7.48
CA ALA A 54 -12.07 6.06 -6.06
C ALA A 54 -12.28 4.65 -5.48
N THR A 55 -13.37 3.95 -5.82
CA THR A 55 -13.62 2.58 -5.33
C THR A 55 -12.69 1.54 -5.96
N GLY A 56 -12.37 1.66 -7.25
CA GLY A 56 -11.42 0.76 -7.92
C GLY A 56 -9.99 0.86 -7.36
N SER A 57 -9.59 2.04 -6.88
CA SER A 57 -8.26 2.25 -6.31
C SER A 57 -8.11 1.63 -4.90
N PHE A 58 -9.18 1.50 -4.12
CA PHE A 58 -9.16 0.75 -2.84
C PHE A 58 -8.89 -0.74 -3.05
N ILE A 59 -9.46 -1.35 -4.10
CA ILE A 59 -9.30 -2.79 -4.39
C ILE A 59 -7.86 -3.14 -4.77
N SER A 60 -7.16 -2.25 -5.47
CA SER A 60 -5.73 -2.45 -5.82
C SER A 60 -4.78 -2.33 -4.63
N LEU A 61 -5.23 -1.75 -3.50
CA LEU A 61 -4.41 -1.53 -2.32
C LEU A 61 -4.33 -2.78 -1.41
N THR A 62 -5.31 -3.67 -1.47
CA THR A 62 -5.39 -4.91 -0.68
C THR A 62 -4.17 -5.84 -0.83
N PRO A 63 -3.66 -6.15 -2.04
CA PRO A 63 -2.47 -7.00 -2.16
C PRO A 63 -1.22 -6.38 -1.53
N GLY A 64 -1.11 -5.04 -1.52
CA GLY A 64 -0.01 -4.32 -0.87
C GLY A 64 0.04 -4.52 0.64
N LEU A 65 -1.11 -4.44 1.32
CA LEU A 65 -1.22 -4.64 2.77
C LEU A 65 -0.91 -6.08 3.18
N THR A 66 -1.38 -7.06 2.40
CA THR A 66 -1.08 -8.48 2.62
C THR A 66 0.42 -8.74 2.49
N LEU A 67 1.07 -8.14 1.49
CA LEU A 67 2.51 -8.26 1.28
C LEU A 67 3.31 -7.68 2.44
N ILE A 68 2.94 -6.49 2.94
CA ILE A 68 3.57 -5.86 4.13
C ILE A 68 3.44 -6.76 5.36
N THR A 69 2.26 -7.36 5.56
CA THR A 69 1.98 -8.20 6.72
C THR A 69 2.78 -9.51 6.67
N GLN A 70 2.88 -10.13 5.49
CA GLN A 70 3.72 -11.30 5.25
C GLN A 70 5.20 -10.99 5.51
N ILE A 71 5.73 -9.88 4.93
CA ILE A 71 7.10 -9.41 5.17
C ILE A 71 7.37 -9.22 6.67
N LYS A 72 6.45 -8.60 7.41
CA LYS A 72 6.59 -8.38 8.85
C LYS A 72 6.65 -9.70 9.63
N LYS A 73 5.82 -10.67 9.27
CA LYS A 73 5.80 -12.01 9.90
C LYS A 73 7.10 -12.76 9.62
N GLU A 74 7.62 -12.71 8.40
CA GLU A 74 8.89 -13.35 8.05
C GLU A 74 10.12 -12.72 8.71
N ILE A 75 10.19 -11.38 8.79
CA ILE A 75 11.27 -10.71 9.55
C ILE A 75 11.24 -11.16 11.02
N LYS A 76 10.04 -11.24 11.61
CA LYS A 76 9.88 -11.63 13.02
C LYS A 76 10.28 -13.08 13.24
N ALA A 77 9.82 -14.01 12.39
CA ALA A 77 10.18 -15.43 12.47
C ALA A 77 11.69 -15.63 12.41
N ARG A 78 12.37 -14.98 11.45
CA ARG A 78 13.84 -15.10 11.28
C ARG A 78 14.64 -14.45 12.40
N LYS A 79 14.14 -13.39 13.05
CA LYS A 79 14.77 -12.82 14.26
C LYS A 79 14.57 -13.70 15.48
N THR A 80 13.43 -14.40 15.58
CA THR A 80 13.13 -15.30 16.70
C THR A 80 13.86 -16.63 16.59
N GLU A 81 14.12 -17.15 15.39
CA GLU A 81 14.93 -18.37 15.18
C GLU A 81 16.45 -18.17 15.38
N GLN A 82 16.92 -16.93 15.54
CA GLN A 82 18.33 -16.60 15.80
C GLN A 82 18.61 -16.34 17.30
N HIS A 83 17.65 -16.64 18.19
CA HIS A 83 17.76 -16.51 19.63
C HIS A 83 17.43 -17.83 20.32
#